data_AF-X1DIQ2-F1
#
_entry.id   AF-X1DIQ2-F1
#
_cell.length_a   1.000
_cell.length_b   1.000
_cell.length_c   1.000
_cell.angle_alpha   90.00
_cell.angle_beta   90.00
_cell.angle_gamma   90.00
#
_symmetry.space_group_name_H-M   'P 1'
#
loop_
_entity.id
_entity.type
_entity.pdbx_description
1 polymer ?
#
loop_
_entity_poly.entity_id
_entity_poly.type
_entity_poly.pdbx_seq_one_letter_code
_entity_poly.pdbx_strand_id
1 'polypeptide(L)'
;TECGFTILGKNSDRYGFDCQPLIFVPRQEWPAGSMIKMERVTVPQVGETYAHLGSAPYWCWGYEEGINEFGVAIGNEGIQTMVTAEDWEAAEAGNPPELGFTGMDLIRLGLERGKTAREALEVITSLLEEYGQFGAGLPTSQNPTDYDNSYIIADPNEAWVLETTGRLWIAQKFTTGTTSISNQPAIRTEWDLASPNIIDYAVKKGWWPEDRVDAFDFAWAYLDISKRGNSRGKSWRTGAYPREMASQYLLKKEEGDITPRYMMRISRDQHEETFLGPEDFG
;
A
#
# COMPACT_ATOMS: atom_id res chain seq x y z
N THR A 1 22.29 3.28 -3.63
CA THR A 1 22.56 2.25 -4.65
C THR A 1 23.89 2.59 -5.29
N GLU A 2 24.57 1.61 -5.88
CA GLU A 2 25.93 1.79 -6.43
C GLU A 2 25.98 2.93 -7.46
N CYS A 3 24.87 3.12 -8.17
CA CYS A 3 24.70 4.08 -9.26
C CYS A 3 24.03 5.41 -8.85
N GLY A 4 23.66 5.58 -7.58
CA GLY A 4 23.00 6.82 -7.10
C GLY A 4 21.54 6.98 -7.51
N PHE A 5 20.88 5.91 -7.99
CA PHE A 5 19.45 5.92 -8.36
C PHE A 5 18.57 5.31 -7.26
N THR A 6 17.34 5.80 -7.13
CA THR A 6 16.29 5.11 -6.38
C THR A 6 15.87 3.84 -7.13
N ILE A 7 15.78 2.70 -6.43
CA ILE A 7 15.28 1.44 -7.00
C ILE A 7 14.07 1.02 -6.18
N LEU A 8 12.93 0.85 -6.85
CA LEU A 8 11.70 0.28 -6.29
C LEU A 8 11.53 -1.12 -6.88
N GLY A 9 11.20 -2.09 -6.03
CA GLY A 9 10.79 -3.43 -6.45
C GLY A 9 9.56 -3.87 -5.66
N LYS A 10 8.65 -4.58 -6.33
CA LYS A 10 7.44 -5.12 -5.74
C LYS A 10 7.17 -6.50 -6.32
N ASN A 11 6.75 -7.43 -5.46
CA ASN A 11 6.23 -8.72 -5.87
C ASN A 11 4.71 -8.66 -5.79
N SER A 12 4.02 -8.89 -6.91
CA SER A 12 2.56 -8.90 -6.97
C SER A 12 2.03 -10.32 -6.76
N ASP A 13 1.99 -10.76 -5.50
CA ASP A 13 1.61 -12.12 -5.11
C ASP A 13 0.08 -12.31 -5.21
N ARG A 14 -0.41 -12.54 -6.43
CA ARG A 14 -1.86 -12.68 -6.73
C ARG A 14 -2.23 -14.10 -7.14
N TYR A 15 -3.53 -14.37 -7.25
CA TYR A 15 -4.01 -15.66 -7.73
C TYR A 15 -3.46 -15.97 -9.13
N GLY A 16 -3.15 -17.25 -9.41
CA GLY A 16 -2.55 -17.66 -10.69
C GLY A 16 -3.40 -17.36 -11.93
N PHE A 17 -4.69 -17.06 -11.77
CA PHE A 17 -5.59 -16.64 -12.85
C PHE A 17 -5.74 -15.11 -12.98
N ASP A 18 -5.20 -14.34 -12.04
CA ASP A 18 -5.30 -12.88 -12.01
C ASP A 18 -4.21 -12.26 -12.90
N CYS A 19 -4.46 -12.27 -14.21
CA CYS A 19 -3.49 -11.75 -15.17
C CYS A 19 -3.35 -10.23 -15.03
N GLN A 20 -2.11 -9.76 -15.17
CA GLN A 20 -1.74 -8.35 -14.99
C GLN A 20 -1.06 -7.83 -16.27
N PRO A 21 -1.82 -7.50 -17.34
CA PRO A 21 -1.26 -6.86 -18.51
C PRO A 21 -0.56 -5.54 -18.16
N LEU A 22 0.53 -5.27 -18.87
CA LEU A 22 1.21 -4.00 -18.82
C LEU A 22 0.50 -2.99 -19.74
N ILE A 23 -0.05 -1.93 -19.16
CA ILE A 23 -0.88 -0.94 -19.87
C ILE A 23 -0.16 0.41 -19.91
N PHE A 24 0.06 0.92 -21.12
CA PHE A 24 0.53 2.29 -21.35
C PHE A 24 -0.65 3.20 -21.67
N VAL A 25 -0.72 4.35 -21.00
CA VAL A 25 -1.68 5.42 -21.29
C VAL A 25 -0.91 6.70 -21.55
N PRO A 26 -1.08 7.35 -22.72
CA PRO A 26 -0.42 8.62 -23.00
C PRO A 26 -1.02 9.75 -22.17
N ARG A 27 -0.26 10.83 -22.03
CA ARG A 27 -0.71 12.09 -21.43
C ARG A 27 -2.00 12.57 -22.12
N GLN A 28 -2.95 13.07 -21.33
CA GLN A 28 -4.26 13.51 -21.78
C GLN A 28 -4.65 14.83 -21.13
N GLU A 29 -5.41 15.63 -21.87
CA GLU A 29 -6.10 16.82 -21.37
C GLU A 29 -7.60 16.52 -21.26
N TRP A 30 -8.25 17.07 -20.25
CA TRP A 30 -9.66 16.82 -19.95
C TRP A 30 -10.44 18.13 -19.89
N PRO A 31 -11.66 18.20 -20.46
CA PRO A 31 -12.54 19.35 -20.31
C PRO A 31 -12.86 19.64 -18.84
N ALA A 32 -13.05 20.92 -18.50
CA ALA A 32 -13.48 21.32 -17.16
C ALA A 32 -14.80 20.64 -16.76
N GLY A 33 -14.86 20.15 -15.52
CA GLY A 33 -16.03 19.42 -15.00
C GLY A 33 -16.14 17.97 -15.44
N SER A 34 -15.11 17.43 -16.11
CA SER A 34 -15.04 16.00 -16.41
C SER A 34 -15.05 15.16 -15.13
N MET A 35 -15.65 13.97 -15.21
CA MET A 35 -15.68 12.98 -14.14
C MET A 35 -15.04 11.70 -14.65
N ILE A 36 -14.34 10.98 -13.77
CA ILE A 36 -13.81 9.65 -14.07
C ILE A 36 -14.52 8.62 -13.19
N LYS A 37 -14.98 7.54 -13.83
CA LYS A 37 -15.62 6.40 -13.18
C LYS A 37 -14.68 5.21 -13.18
N MET A 38 -14.38 4.70 -12.00
CA MET A 38 -13.65 3.45 -11.76
C MET A 38 -14.66 2.35 -11.41
N GLU A 39 -14.21 1.28 -10.75
CA GLU A 39 -15.06 0.13 -10.37
C GLU A 39 -16.23 0.55 -9.49
N ARG A 40 -15.97 1.44 -8.53
CA ARG A 40 -16.88 1.73 -7.41
C ARG A 40 -17.14 3.20 -7.22
N VAL A 41 -16.12 4.02 -7.47
CA VAL A 41 -16.13 5.45 -7.18
C VAL A 41 -16.14 6.22 -8.49
N THR A 42 -16.81 7.37 -8.48
CA THR A 42 -16.72 8.37 -9.55
C THR A 42 -16.25 9.68 -8.92
N VAL A 43 -15.15 10.23 -9.43
CA VAL A 43 -14.54 11.45 -8.89
C VAL A 43 -14.31 12.50 -9.96
N PRO A 44 -14.15 13.78 -9.59
CA PRO A 44 -13.72 14.82 -10.52
C PRO A 44 -12.39 14.46 -11.19
N GLN A 45 -12.33 14.66 -12.49
CA GLN A 45 -11.09 14.53 -13.26
C GLN A 45 -10.31 15.85 -13.24
N VAL A 46 -8.99 15.75 -13.22
CA VAL A 46 -8.07 16.89 -13.33
C VAL A 46 -7.92 17.33 -14.79
N GLY A 47 -7.52 18.58 -15.03
CA GLY A 47 -7.41 19.11 -16.39
C GLY A 47 -6.33 18.45 -17.25
N GLU A 48 -5.29 17.88 -16.65
CA GLU A 48 -4.22 17.15 -17.32
C GLU A 48 -3.88 15.90 -16.51
N THR A 49 -3.75 14.75 -17.18
CA THR A 49 -3.23 13.51 -16.60
C THR A 49 -1.94 13.11 -17.32
N TYR A 50 -0.91 12.72 -16.58
CA TYR A 50 0.41 12.39 -17.12
C TYR A 50 0.44 11.05 -17.85
N ALA A 51 1.41 10.86 -18.74
CA ALA A 51 1.64 9.55 -19.35
C ALA A 51 2.15 8.57 -18.30
N HIS A 52 1.61 7.35 -18.29
CA HIS A 52 1.96 6.32 -17.32
C HIS A 52 1.92 4.91 -17.91
N LEU A 53 2.63 4.01 -17.25
CA LEU A 53 2.74 2.59 -17.54
C LEU A 53 2.52 1.81 -16.26
N GLY A 54 1.62 0.84 -16.25
CA GLY A 54 1.32 0.07 -15.04
C GLY A 54 0.89 -1.36 -15.30
N SER A 55 1.14 -2.22 -14.32
CA SER A 55 0.68 -3.60 -14.25
C SER A 55 -0.76 -3.61 -13.73
N ALA A 56 -1.72 -3.91 -14.61
CA ALA A 56 -3.16 -3.78 -14.30
C ALA A 56 -3.82 -5.15 -14.16
N PRO A 57 -4.28 -5.58 -12.96
CA PRO A 57 -5.15 -6.74 -12.85
C PRO A 57 -6.36 -6.61 -13.81
N TYR A 58 -6.68 -7.69 -14.52
CA TYR A 58 -7.63 -7.65 -15.65
C TYR A 58 -9.04 -7.11 -15.32
N TRP A 59 -9.40 -7.11 -14.05
CA TRP A 59 -10.74 -6.77 -13.55
C TRP A 59 -10.81 -5.37 -12.93
N CYS A 60 -9.67 -4.70 -12.72
CA CYS A 60 -9.62 -3.37 -12.09
C CYS A 60 -9.11 -2.29 -13.06
N TRP A 61 -9.53 -1.06 -12.81
CA TRP A 61 -9.17 0.13 -13.57
C TRP A 61 -7.76 0.60 -13.23
N GLY A 62 -7.35 0.40 -11.97
CA GLY A 62 -6.07 0.78 -11.41
C GLY A 62 -4.91 -0.18 -11.70
N TYR A 63 -3.82 0.00 -10.95
CA TYR A 63 -2.58 -0.79 -11.08
C TYR A 63 -2.12 -1.40 -9.77
N GLU A 64 -1.43 -2.53 -9.86
CA GLU A 64 -0.67 -3.13 -8.75
C GLU A 64 0.69 -2.49 -8.54
N GLU A 65 1.24 -1.95 -9.62
CA GLU A 65 2.46 -1.15 -9.65
C GLU A 65 2.55 -0.40 -10.97
N GLY A 66 3.27 0.72 -11.00
CA GLY A 66 3.50 1.47 -12.23
C GLY A 66 4.48 2.60 -12.08
N ILE A 67 4.74 3.29 -13.19
CA ILE A 67 5.61 4.44 -13.30
C ILE A 67 5.02 5.48 -14.26
N ASN A 68 5.24 6.76 -14.01
CA ASN A 68 4.85 7.84 -14.92
C ASN A 68 6.04 8.51 -15.63
N GLU A 69 5.75 9.40 -16.57
CA GLU A 69 6.75 10.12 -17.37
C GLU A 69 7.69 11.04 -16.57
N PHE A 70 7.37 11.32 -15.30
CA PHE A 70 8.24 12.09 -14.39
C PHE A 70 9.15 11.19 -13.54
N GLY A 71 9.08 9.88 -13.73
CA GLY A 71 9.87 8.92 -12.97
C GLY A 71 9.30 8.61 -11.58
N VAL A 72 8.05 8.98 -11.31
CA VAL A 72 7.34 8.54 -10.09
C VAL A 72 6.92 7.09 -10.29
N ALA A 73 7.39 6.21 -9.43
CA ALA A 73 7.02 4.80 -9.38
C ALA A 73 6.24 4.50 -8.09
N ILE A 74 5.20 3.67 -8.19
CA ILE A 74 4.35 3.32 -7.06
C ILE A 74 4.04 1.83 -7.12
N GLY A 75 4.07 1.15 -5.97
CA GLY A 75 3.50 -0.19 -5.77
C GLY A 75 2.78 -0.26 -4.43
N ASN A 76 1.80 -1.14 -4.31
CA ASN A 76 1.06 -1.37 -3.07
C ASN A 76 1.15 -2.82 -2.61
N GLU A 77 0.70 -3.01 -1.37
CA GLU A 77 0.41 -4.31 -0.80
C GLU A 77 -0.86 -4.20 0.06
N GLY A 78 -1.60 -5.29 0.20
CA GLY A 78 -2.77 -5.33 1.09
C GLY A 78 -2.35 -5.50 2.56
N ILE A 79 -2.85 -4.65 3.45
CA ILE A 79 -2.62 -4.75 4.89
C ILE A 79 -3.95 -4.89 5.64
N GLN A 80 -3.92 -5.59 6.77
CA GLN A 80 -5.08 -5.68 7.65
C GLN A 80 -4.90 -4.74 8.83
N THR A 81 -5.91 -3.89 9.04
CA THR A 81 -5.94 -2.96 10.17
C THR A 81 -7.16 -3.23 11.04
N MET A 82 -7.15 -2.64 12.25
CA MET A 82 -8.30 -2.65 13.14
C MET A 82 -9.56 -2.06 12.48
N VAL A 83 -9.41 -1.08 11.57
CA VAL A 83 -10.54 -0.51 10.81
C VAL A 83 -11.07 -1.53 9.80
N THR A 84 -10.19 -2.24 9.08
CA THR A 84 -10.63 -3.31 8.17
C THR A 84 -11.45 -4.38 8.91
N ALA A 85 -11.07 -4.73 10.14
CA ALA A 85 -11.79 -5.69 10.97
C ALA A 85 -13.17 -5.15 11.41
N GLU A 86 -13.26 -3.89 11.82
CA GLU A 86 -14.55 -3.24 12.14
C GLU A 86 -15.47 -3.14 10.91
N ASP A 87 -14.93 -2.78 9.74
CA ASP A 87 -15.68 -2.66 8.49
C ASP A 87 -16.25 -4.02 8.04
N TRP A 88 -15.48 -5.09 8.28
CA TRP A 88 -15.94 -6.46 8.08
C TRP A 88 -17.13 -6.80 8.99
N GLU A 89 -16.98 -6.59 10.30
CA GLU A 89 -18.04 -6.84 11.28
C GLU A 89 -19.31 -6.03 10.95
N ALA A 90 -19.14 -4.77 10.55
CA ALA A 90 -20.24 -3.89 10.17
C ALA A 90 -20.97 -4.43 8.92
N ALA A 91 -20.23 -4.89 7.91
CA ALA A 91 -20.80 -5.49 6.71
C ALA A 91 -21.54 -6.81 6.99
N GLU A 92 -20.98 -7.69 7.82
CA GLU A 92 -21.67 -8.92 8.26
C GLU A 92 -22.95 -8.62 9.06
N ALA A 93 -22.95 -7.53 9.83
CA ALA A 93 -24.13 -7.04 10.53
C ALA A 93 -25.16 -6.33 9.62
N GLY A 94 -24.92 -6.29 8.30
CA GLY A 94 -25.81 -5.67 7.32
C GLY A 94 -25.71 -4.14 7.23
N ASN A 95 -24.66 -3.55 7.82
CA ASN A 95 -24.39 -2.12 7.81
C ASN A 95 -22.99 -1.81 7.21
N PRO A 96 -22.73 -2.18 5.95
CA PRO A 96 -21.42 -1.95 5.36
C PRO A 96 -21.12 -0.44 5.22
N PRO A 97 -19.84 -0.04 5.33
CA PRO A 97 -19.39 1.27 4.89
C PRO A 97 -19.75 1.57 3.42
N GLU A 98 -19.70 2.85 3.06
CA GLU A 98 -19.82 3.26 1.66
C GLU A 98 -18.66 2.70 0.83
N LEU A 99 -18.93 2.25 -0.40
CA LEU A 99 -17.89 1.78 -1.30
C LEU A 99 -16.88 2.90 -1.58
N GLY A 100 -15.60 2.56 -1.49
CA GLY A 100 -14.49 3.47 -1.71
C GLY A 100 -13.53 2.95 -2.77
N PHE A 101 -12.35 3.56 -2.81
CA PHE A 101 -11.28 3.15 -3.72
C PHE A 101 -10.73 1.77 -3.38
N THR A 102 -10.24 1.08 -4.41
CA THR A 102 -9.23 0.05 -4.21
C THR A 102 -7.85 0.67 -4.07
N GLY A 103 -6.90 -0.07 -3.50
CA GLY A 103 -5.49 0.35 -3.51
C GLY A 103 -4.96 0.62 -4.91
N MET A 104 -5.41 -0.19 -5.87
CA MET A 104 -4.99 -0.10 -7.26
C MET A 104 -5.47 1.19 -7.94
N ASP A 105 -6.69 1.63 -7.64
CA ASP A 105 -7.22 2.91 -8.13
C ASP A 105 -6.36 4.08 -7.68
N LEU A 106 -5.98 4.08 -6.40
CA LEU A 106 -5.16 5.12 -5.80
C LEU A 106 -3.75 5.16 -6.40
N ILE A 107 -3.14 4.00 -6.72
CA ILE A 107 -1.86 3.95 -7.46
C ILE A 107 -1.99 4.70 -8.78
N ARG A 108 -2.98 4.34 -9.59
CA ARG A 108 -3.14 4.93 -10.92
C ARG A 108 -3.43 6.43 -10.83
N LEU A 109 -4.29 6.86 -9.92
CA LEU A 109 -4.57 8.28 -9.71
C LEU A 109 -3.33 9.05 -9.24
N GLY A 110 -2.53 8.48 -8.34
CA GLY A 110 -1.25 9.05 -7.93
C GLY A 110 -0.29 9.25 -9.11
N LEU A 111 -0.17 8.24 -9.98
CA LEU A 111 0.66 8.30 -11.19
C LEU A 111 0.12 9.29 -12.24
N GLU A 112 -1.20 9.37 -12.41
CA GLU A 112 -1.86 10.29 -13.35
C GLU A 112 -1.68 11.75 -12.94
N ARG A 113 -1.46 12.04 -11.64
CA ARG A 113 -1.62 13.41 -11.09
C ARG A 113 -0.39 13.96 -10.35
N GLY A 114 0.58 13.13 -9.96
CA GLY A 114 1.80 13.56 -9.25
C GLY A 114 3.05 13.59 -10.12
N LYS A 115 3.84 14.68 -10.08
CA LYS A 115 5.15 14.80 -10.76
C LYS A 115 6.32 14.38 -9.88
N THR A 116 6.08 14.25 -8.57
CA THR A 116 7.04 13.77 -7.57
C THR A 116 6.37 12.71 -6.71
N ALA A 117 7.16 11.91 -5.99
CA ALA A 117 6.64 10.95 -5.01
C ALA A 117 5.80 11.66 -3.94
N ARG A 118 6.22 12.86 -3.54
CA ARG A 118 5.47 13.69 -2.58
C ARG A 118 4.09 14.12 -3.12
N GLU A 119 4.04 14.62 -4.35
CA GLU A 119 2.76 15.01 -4.97
C GLU A 119 1.83 13.80 -5.18
N ALA A 120 2.38 12.65 -5.57
CA ALA A 120 1.59 11.42 -5.73
C ALA A 120 1.02 10.93 -4.38
N LEU A 121 1.81 11.01 -3.31
CA LEU A 121 1.34 10.75 -1.94
C LEU A 121 0.17 11.66 -1.59
N GLU A 122 0.29 12.98 -1.82
CA GLU A 122 -0.77 13.95 -1.52
C GLU A 122 -2.05 13.70 -2.30
N VAL A 123 -1.94 13.28 -3.57
CA VAL A 123 -3.08 12.85 -4.38
C VAL A 123 -3.78 11.65 -3.75
N ILE A 124 -3.01 10.62 -3.39
CA ILE A 124 -3.54 9.39 -2.78
C ILE A 124 -4.25 9.72 -1.47
N THR A 125 -3.60 10.47 -0.58
CA THR A 125 -4.14 10.75 0.75
C THR A 125 -5.36 11.66 0.70
N SER A 126 -5.38 12.68 -0.17
CA SER A 126 -6.54 13.57 -0.30
C SER A 126 -7.77 12.81 -0.82
N LEU A 127 -7.57 11.93 -1.82
CA LEU A 127 -8.64 11.11 -2.36
C LEU A 127 -9.13 10.08 -1.33
N LEU A 128 -8.22 9.48 -0.57
CA LEU A 128 -8.57 8.57 0.51
C LEU A 128 -9.40 9.27 1.60
N GLU A 129 -8.99 10.45 2.03
CA GLU A 129 -9.72 11.21 3.05
C GLU A 129 -11.14 11.56 2.58
N GLU A 130 -11.29 11.99 1.33
CA GLU A 130 -12.57 12.45 0.77
C GLU A 130 -13.53 11.30 0.42
N TYR A 131 -13.04 10.22 -0.20
CA TYR A 131 -13.90 9.15 -0.72
C TYR A 131 -13.77 7.82 0.03
N GLY A 132 -12.72 7.64 0.83
CA GLY A 132 -12.46 6.42 1.59
C GLY A 132 -12.02 5.24 0.73
N GLN A 133 -11.83 4.12 1.40
CA GLN A 133 -11.55 2.81 0.82
C GLN A 133 -12.49 1.80 1.46
N PHE A 134 -13.12 0.97 0.64
CA PHE A 134 -13.96 -0.16 1.06
C PHE A 134 -14.42 -0.94 -0.17
N GLY A 135 -14.55 -2.26 -0.04
CA GLY A 135 -14.96 -3.17 -1.11
C GLY A 135 -13.93 -4.26 -1.39
N ALA A 136 -14.27 -5.20 -2.27
CA ALA A 136 -13.37 -6.30 -2.65
C ALA A 136 -12.03 -5.81 -3.25
N GLY A 137 -10.91 -6.29 -2.73
CA GLY A 137 -9.56 -6.09 -3.29
C GLY A 137 -9.13 -7.22 -4.23
N LEU A 138 -9.90 -8.30 -4.31
CA LEU A 138 -9.56 -9.50 -5.09
C LEU A 138 -10.63 -9.86 -6.12
N PRO A 139 -10.24 -10.41 -7.30
CA PRO A 139 -11.19 -10.87 -8.28
C PRO A 139 -12.05 -11.99 -7.69
N THR A 140 -13.35 -11.99 -8.02
CA THR A 140 -14.31 -13.01 -7.54
C THR A 140 -14.50 -13.08 -6.03
N SER A 141 -13.91 -12.16 -5.26
CA SER A 141 -14.11 -12.08 -3.83
C SER A 141 -15.58 -11.84 -3.52
N GLN A 142 -16.14 -12.68 -2.66
CA GLN A 142 -17.47 -12.50 -2.08
C GLN A 142 -17.39 -11.79 -0.72
N ASN A 143 -16.19 -11.38 -0.33
CA ASN A 143 -15.98 -10.65 0.89
C ASN A 143 -16.47 -9.20 0.71
N PRO A 144 -17.03 -8.58 1.76
CA PRO A 144 -17.44 -7.19 1.70
C PRO A 144 -16.24 -6.24 1.58
N THR A 145 -15.12 -6.58 2.22
CA THR A 145 -13.82 -5.90 2.12
C THR A 145 -12.70 -6.93 2.25
N ASP A 146 -11.54 -6.68 1.65
CA ASP A 146 -10.39 -7.59 1.73
C ASP A 146 -9.24 -7.02 2.57
N TYR A 147 -8.91 -5.74 2.43
CA TYR A 147 -7.76 -5.10 3.07
C TYR A 147 -7.79 -3.56 2.94
N ASP A 148 -7.03 -2.87 3.79
CA ASP A 148 -6.50 -1.53 3.52
C ASP A 148 -5.13 -1.66 2.79
N ASN A 149 -4.41 -0.57 2.54
CA ASN A 149 -3.18 -0.63 1.75
C ASN A 149 -1.95 0.02 2.41
N SER A 150 -0.80 -0.63 2.22
CA SER A 150 0.51 -0.01 2.34
C SER A 150 1.05 0.26 0.93
N TYR A 151 1.74 1.37 0.74
CA TYR A 151 2.31 1.80 -0.53
C TYR A 151 3.79 2.12 -0.36
N ILE A 152 4.59 1.76 -1.36
CA ILE A 152 5.90 2.37 -1.59
C ILE A 152 5.74 3.31 -2.79
N ILE A 153 6.11 4.57 -2.60
CA ILE A 153 6.07 5.63 -3.60
C ILE A 153 7.48 6.17 -3.74
N ALA A 154 8.05 6.19 -4.94
CA ALA A 154 9.43 6.61 -5.15
C ALA A 154 9.57 7.50 -6.38
N ASP A 155 10.50 8.43 -6.33
CA ASP A 155 10.99 9.20 -7.46
C ASP A 155 12.53 9.25 -7.44
N PRO A 156 13.20 9.95 -8.38
CA PRO A 156 14.66 10.01 -8.40
C PRO A 156 15.33 10.60 -7.14
N ASN A 157 14.61 11.29 -6.27
CA ASN A 157 15.15 12.03 -5.13
C ASN A 157 14.75 11.45 -3.77
N GLU A 158 13.56 10.86 -3.68
CA GLU A 158 13.00 10.37 -2.41
C GLU A 158 12.08 9.17 -2.60
N ALA A 159 11.88 8.44 -1.51
CA ALA A 159 10.89 7.39 -1.38
C ALA A 159 10.03 7.62 -0.14
N TRP A 160 8.82 7.08 -0.17
CA TRP A 160 7.84 7.15 0.90
C TRP A 160 7.25 5.77 1.13
N VAL A 161 7.09 5.42 2.39
CA VAL A 161 6.13 4.39 2.81
C VAL A 161 4.88 5.12 3.27
N LEU A 162 3.72 4.73 2.73
CA LEU A 162 2.40 5.26 3.11
C LEU A 162 1.53 4.08 3.56
N GLU A 163 0.98 4.13 4.76
CA GLU A 163 0.09 3.10 5.30
C GLU A 163 -1.28 3.70 5.60
N THR A 164 -2.33 3.03 5.14
CA THR A 164 -3.71 3.51 5.27
C THR A 164 -4.53 2.64 6.22
N THR A 165 -5.53 3.24 6.85
CA THR A 165 -6.49 2.54 7.73
C THR A 165 -7.85 3.23 7.63
N GLY A 166 -8.78 2.65 6.86
CA GLY A 166 -10.00 3.33 6.46
C GLY A 166 -9.71 4.66 5.78
N ARG A 167 -10.16 5.79 6.35
CA ARG A 167 -9.89 7.14 5.81
C ARG A 167 -8.64 7.81 6.37
N LEU A 168 -7.94 7.14 7.28
CA LEU A 168 -6.75 7.68 7.94
C LEU A 168 -5.48 7.11 7.33
N TRP A 169 -4.37 7.79 7.51
CA TRP A 169 -3.09 7.39 6.95
C TRP A 169 -1.91 7.93 7.74
N ILE A 170 -0.75 7.32 7.53
CA ILE A 170 0.54 7.72 8.08
C ILE A 170 1.62 7.46 7.03
N ALA A 171 2.65 8.31 6.98
CA ALA A 171 3.72 8.17 6.00
C ALA A 171 5.10 8.54 6.55
N GLN A 172 6.11 7.80 6.09
CA GLN A 172 7.51 7.98 6.43
C GLN A 172 8.35 8.21 5.17
N LYS A 173 9.23 9.21 5.21
CA LYS A 173 10.11 9.62 4.12
C LYS A 173 11.46 8.95 4.24
N PHE A 174 12.01 8.59 3.08
CA PHE A 174 13.36 8.05 2.93
C PHE A 174 14.08 8.82 1.83
N THR A 175 15.17 9.49 2.18
CA THR A 175 16.08 10.15 1.22
C THR A 175 17.38 9.37 1.02
N THR A 176 17.67 8.46 1.94
CA THR A 176 18.81 7.55 1.92
C THR A 176 18.43 6.23 2.57
N GLY A 177 19.26 5.22 2.35
CA GLY A 177 19.11 3.89 2.93
C GLY A 177 18.09 3.01 2.24
N THR A 178 17.55 2.05 2.98
CA THR A 178 16.69 0.98 2.45
C THR A 178 15.50 0.76 3.36
N THR A 179 14.35 0.40 2.77
CA THR A 179 13.16 -0.02 3.49
C THR A 179 12.42 -1.07 2.68
N SER A 180 11.56 -1.84 3.34
CA SER A 180 10.63 -2.76 2.70
C SER A 180 9.36 -2.88 3.54
N ILE A 181 8.24 -3.07 2.86
CA ILE A 181 6.93 -3.34 3.48
C ILE A 181 6.51 -4.77 3.17
N SER A 182 5.51 -5.24 3.91
CA SER A 182 4.84 -6.52 3.68
C SER A 182 3.36 -6.38 4.05
N ASN A 183 2.61 -7.47 4.09
CA ASN A 183 1.17 -7.50 4.36
C ASN A 183 0.78 -7.20 5.82
N GLN A 184 1.36 -6.16 6.42
CA GLN A 184 1.02 -5.63 7.75
C GLN A 184 1.48 -4.16 7.87
N PRO A 185 0.89 -3.37 8.77
CA PRO A 185 1.47 -2.10 9.18
C PRO A 185 2.90 -2.27 9.71
N ALA A 186 3.81 -1.45 9.21
CA ALA A 186 5.24 -1.45 9.53
C ALA A 186 5.69 -0.13 10.18
N ILE A 187 5.02 0.99 9.92
CA ILE A 187 5.39 2.28 10.52
C ILE A 187 5.15 2.22 12.04
N ARG A 188 6.21 2.48 12.81
CA ARG A 188 6.22 2.37 14.29
C ARG A 188 6.02 3.74 14.95
N THR A 189 7.10 4.28 15.51
CA THR A 189 7.13 5.49 16.34
C THR A 189 7.72 6.69 15.63
N GLU A 190 8.16 6.53 14.37
CA GLU A 190 8.80 7.57 13.56
C GLU A 190 8.06 7.69 12.23
N TRP A 191 7.60 8.90 11.91
CA TRP A 191 6.90 9.24 10.69
C TRP A 191 7.07 10.72 10.38
N ASP A 192 6.84 11.11 9.12
CA ASP A 192 6.98 12.49 8.66
C ASP A 192 5.62 13.18 8.50
N LEU A 193 4.60 12.40 8.13
CA LEU A 193 3.23 12.88 7.92
C LEU A 193 2.22 11.87 8.46
N ALA A 194 1.05 12.37 8.87
CA ALA A 194 -0.09 11.54 9.19
C ALA A 194 -1.39 12.35 9.11
N SER A 195 -2.52 11.65 9.09
CA SER A 195 -3.81 12.26 9.39
C SER A 195 -3.76 12.95 10.77
N PRO A 196 -4.25 14.19 10.91
CA PRO A 196 -4.12 14.96 12.16
C PRO A 196 -4.72 14.28 13.39
N ASN A 197 -5.73 13.43 13.20
CA ASN A 197 -6.48 12.73 14.24
C ASN A 197 -6.10 11.26 14.40
N ILE A 198 -4.98 10.79 13.82
CA ILE A 198 -4.61 9.36 13.86
C ILE A 198 -4.47 8.84 15.30
N ILE A 199 -3.85 9.61 16.20
CA ILE A 199 -3.66 9.18 17.59
C ILE A 199 -4.96 9.26 18.39
N ASP A 200 -5.68 10.39 18.27
CA ASP A 200 -6.96 10.61 18.94
C ASP A 200 -8.00 9.54 18.56
N TYR A 201 -8.00 9.11 17.29
CA TYR A 201 -8.87 8.05 16.81
C TYR A 201 -8.55 6.73 17.51
N ALA A 202 -7.28 6.31 17.56
CA ALA A 202 -6.86 5.10 18.24
C ALA A 202 -7.18 5.12 19.74
N VAL A 203 -6.98 6.26 20.42
CA VAL A 203 -7.33 6.43 21.84
C VAL A 203 -8.83 6.32 22.04
N LYS A 204 -9.63 7.03 21.24
CA LYS A 204 -11.10 6.98 21.30
C LYS A 204 -11.66 5.57 21.08
N LYS A 205 -11.01 4.79 20.22
CA LYS A 205 -11.36 3.39 19.95
C LYS A 205 -10.87 2.41 21.02
N GLY A 206 -10.04 2.87 21.95
CA GLY A 206 -9.43 2.01 22.97
C GLY A 206 -8.33 1.09 22.43
N TRP A 207 -7.78 1.40 21.26
CA TRP A 207 -6.67 0.65 20.63
C TRP A 207 -5.30 1.14 21.10
N TRP A 208 -5.25 2.39 21.55
CA TRP A 208 -4.07 2.98 22.17
C TRP A 208 -4.43 3.60 23.52
N PRO A 209 -3.60 3.45 24.57
CA PRO A 209 -3.92 4.01 25.87
C PRO A 209 -3.64 5.53 25.92
N GLU A 210 -4.55 6.28 26.53
CA GLU A 210 -4.52 7.75 26.62
C GLU A 210 -3.26 8.28 27.32
N ASP A 211 -2.69 7.51 28.25
CA ASP A 211 -1.47 7.87 28.99
C ASP A 211 -0.16 7.61 28.21
N ARG A 212 -0.24 7.12 26.96
CA ARG A 212 0.92 6.86 26.10
C ARG A 212 0.90 7.58 24.75
N VAL A 213 0.16 8.68 24.62
CA VAL A 213 0.08 9.47 23.37
C VAL A 213 1.46 9.87 22.85
N ASP A 214 2.38 10.30 23.72
CA ASP A 214 3.74 10.72 23.34
C ASP A 214 4.67 9.59 22.87
N ALA A 215 4.24 8.33 23.07
CA ALA A 215 4.98 7.13 22.66
C ALA A 215 4.18 6.31 21.63
N PHE A 216 3.30 6.97 20.89
CA PHE A 216 2.41 6.34 19.91
C PHE A 216 3.18 5.46 18.93
N ASP A 217 2.70 4.23 18.76
CA ASP A 217 3.23 3.25 17.83
C ASP A 217 2.10 2.83 16.89
N PHE A 218 2.14 3.31 15.65
CA PHE A 218 1.05 3.16 14.69
C PHE A 218 0.75 1.69 14.40
N ALA A 219 1.77 0.93 13.98
CA ALA A 219 1.60 -0.47 13.69
C ALA A 219 1.19 -1.27 14.93
N TRP A 220 1.54 -0.88 16.16
CA TRP A 220 0.97 -1.53 17.34
C TRP A 220 -0.51 -1.20 17.55
N ALA A 221 -0.87 0.07 17.43
CA ALA A 221 -2.23 0.55 17.69
C ALA A 221 -3.23 0.04 16.65
N TYR A 222 -2.84 0.01 15.38
CA TYR A 222 -3.73 -0.25 14.26
C TYR A 222 -3.62 -1.67 13.68
N LEU A 223 -2.63 -2.45 14.09
CA LEU A 223 -2.58 -3.88 13.72
C LEU A 223 -3.66 -4.65 14.47
N ASP A 224 -4.44 -5.45 13.75
CA ASP A 224 -5.36 -6.39 14.37
C ASP A 224 -4.60 -7.56 15.02
N ILE A 225 -4.27 -7.39 16.31
CA ILE A 225 -3.58 -8.38 17.13
C ILE A 225 -4.53 -9.28 17.94
N SER A 226 -5.86 -9.03 17.93
CA SER A 226 -6.74 -9.58 18.96
C SER A 226 -7.99 -10.29 18.43
N LYS A 227 -7.99 -11.62 18.56
CA LYS A 227 -9.09 -12.44 19.12
C LYS A 227 -10.55 -12.09 18.72
N ARG A 228 -10.85 -11.77 17.47
CA ARG A 228 -12.22 -11.78 16.91
C ARG A 228 -12.36 -12.61 15.63
N GLY A 229 -11.95 -13.88 15.74
CA GLY A 229 -12.72 -14.95 15.11
C GLY A 229 -12.66 -15.12 13.59
N ASN A 230 -11.76 -14.48 12.85
CA ASN A 230 -11.42 -14.98 11.51
C ASN A 230 -10.04 -15.64 11.53
N SER A 231 -9.94 -16.83 10.95
CA SER A 231 -8.68 -17.55 10.72
C SER A 231 -7.76 -16.84 9.73
N ARG A 232 -8.20 -15.71 9.14
CA ARG A 232 -7.53 -15.00 8.05
C ARG A 232 -6.48 -14.02 8.58
N GLY A 233 -6.74 -13.24 9.63
CA GLY A 233 -5.73 -12.32 10.18
C GLY A 233 -4.53 -13.02 10.81
N LYS A 234 -4.71 -14.26 11.28
CA LYS A 234 -3.57 -15.11 11.69
C LYS A 234 -2.69 -15.55 10.51
N SER A 235 -3.28 -15.90 9.35
CA SER A 235 -2.50 -16.45 8.22
C SER A 235 -1.67 -15.39 7.49
N TRP A 236 -2.18 -14.15 7.43
CA TRP A 236 -1.46 -13.04 6.80
C TRP A 236 -0.23 -12.66 7.62
N ARG A 237 -0.36 -12.61 8.94
CA ARG A 237 0.75 -12.25 9.84
C ARG A 237 1.86 -13.30 9.91
N THR A 238 1.52 -14.59 9.87
CA THR A 238 2.52 -15.67 9.89
C THR A 238 3.45 -15.63 8.69
N GLY A 239 3.00 -15.11 7.54
CA GLY A 239 3.84 -14.90 6.36
C GLY A 239 4.39 -13.48 6.21
N ALA A 240 3.66 -12.45 6.67
CA ALA A 240 4.05 -11.05 6.45
C ALA A 240 5.34 -10.67 7.18
N TYR A 241 5.40 -10.92 8.49
CA TYR A 241 6.56 -10.52 9.31
C TYR A 241 7.85 -11.23 8.91
N PRO A 242 7.88 -12.58 8.71
CA PRO A 242 9.11 -13.23 8.22
C PRO A 242 9.58 -12.71 6.86
N ARG A 243 8.66 -12.47 5.90
CA ARG A 243 9.01 -11.89 4.58
C ARG A 243 9.58 -10.49 4.70
N GLU A 244 8.98 -9.65 5.53
CA GLU A 244 9.48 -8.30 5.79
C GLU A 244 10.88 -8.35 6.42
N MET A 245 11.08 -9.17 7.45
CA MET A 245 12.38 -9.31 8.10
C MET A 245 13.46 -9.85 7.16
N ALA A 246 13.12 -10.82 6.30
CA ALA A 246 14.04 -11.37 5.31
C ALA A 246 14.44 -10.32 4.27
N SER A 247 13.46 -9.61 3.69
CA SER A 247 13.72 -8.56 2.70
C SER A 247 14.50 -7.38 3.30
N GLN A 248 14.14 -6.90 4.50
CA GLN A 248 14.91 -5.87 5.21
C GLN A 248 16.34 -6.31 5.48
N TYR A 249 16.54 -7.56 5.94
CA TYR A 249 17.88 -8.10 6.18
C TYR A 249 18.73 -8.13 4.90
N LEU A 250 18.17 -8.62 3.79
CA LEU A 250 18.86 -8.70 2.50
C LEU A 250 19.18 -7.31 1.92
N LEU A 251 18.25 -6.35 2.06
CA LEU A 251 18.47 -4.96 1.67
C LEU A 251 19.59 -4.33 2.51
N LYS A 252 19.57 -4.53 3.83
CA LYS A 252 20.57 -3.96 4.74
C LYS A 252 21.96 -4.53 4.50
N LYS A 253 22.06 -5.81 4.15
CA LYS A 253 23.32 -6.52 3.86
C LYS A 253 24.12 -5.87 2.72
N GLU A 254 23.43 -5.35 1.70
CA GLU A 254 24.05 -4.73 0.52
C GLU A 254 23.74 -3.22 0.41
N GLU A 255 23.37 -2.58 1.52
CA GLU A 255 23.06 -1.15 1.54
C GLU A 255 24.25 -0.33 1.01
N GLY A 256 23.97 0.56 0.06
CA GLY A 256 25.02 1.28 -0.69
C GLY A 256 25.31 0.66 -2.04
N ASP A 257 25.36 -0.68 -2.13
CA ASP A 257 25.78 -1.44 -3.32
C ASP A 257 24.62 -2.17 -4.04
N ILE A 258 23.37 -1.88 -3.65
CA ILE A 258 22.18 -2.47 -4.28
C ILE A 258 22.12 -2.13 -5.78
N THR A 259 21.95 -3.18 -6.59
CA THR A 259 21.74 -3.11 -8.04
C THR A 259 20.37 -3.69 -8.42
N PRO A 260 19.84 -3.41 -9.63
CA PRO A 260 18.62 -4.05 -10.12
C PRO A 260 18.70 -5.58 -10.14
N ARG A 261 19.89 -6.15 -10.40
CA ARG A 261 20.10 -7.60 -10.36
C ARG A 261 20.00 -8.15 -8.94
N TYR A 262 20.46 -7.40 -7.94
CA TYR A 262 20.30 -7.78 -6.54
C TYR A 262 18.83 -7.71 -6.11
N MET A 263 18.11 -6.64 -6.47
CA MET A 263 16.66 -6.56 -6.21
C MET A 263 15.89 -7.73 -6.84
N MET A 264 16.23 -8.09 -8.08
CA MET A 264 15.68 -9.29 -8.74
C MET A 264 16.00 -10.60 -8.01
N ARG A 265 17.12 -10.69 -7.29
CA ARG A 265 17.44 -11.84 -6.43
C ARG A 265 16.54 -11.83 -5.19
N ILE A 266 16.41 -10.69 -4.50
CA ILE A 266 15.52 -10.55 -3.33
C ILE A 266 14.09 -10.97 -3.70
N SER A 267 13.58 -10.49 -4.84
CA SER A 267 12.24 -10.85 -5.34
C SER A 267 12.04 -12.35 -5.62
N ARG A 268 13.11 -13.14 -5.67
CA ARG A 268 13.08 -14.59 -5.92
C ARG A 268 13.59 -15.40 -4.72
N ASP A 269 13.91 -14.74 -3.61
CA ASP A 269 14.45 -15.40 -2.42
C ASP A 269 13.43 -16.40 -1.88
N GLN A 270 13.90 -17.62 -1.63
CA GLN A 270 13.17 -18.70 -0.98
C GLN A 270 13.91 -19.14 0.29
N HIS A 271 14.61 -18.21 0.93
CA HIS A 271 15.42 -18.42 2.13
C HIS A 271 16.59 -19.40 1.93
N GLU A 272 17.12 -19.54 0.71
CA GLU A 272 18.17 -20.52 0.36
C GLU A 272 19.50 -20.30 1.10
N GLU A 273 19.72 -19.11 1.69
CA GLU A 273 20.88 -18.82 2.56
C GLU A 273 20.64 -19.18 4.04
N THR A 274 19.50 -19.79 4.36
CA THR A 274 19.11 -20.18 5.73
C THR A 274 18.92 -21.70 5.82
N PHE A 275 18.62 -22.20 7.02
CA PHE A 275 18.24 -23.61 7.21
C PHE A 275 16.75 -23.86 6.92
N LEU A 276 15.99 -22.81 6.58
CA LEU A 276 14.58 -22.88 6.23
C LEU A 276 14.45 -23.04 4.71
N GLY A 277 13.63 -23.98 4.27
CA GLY A 277 13.33 -24.24 2.86
C GLY A 277 11.96 -23.71 2.43
N PRO A 278 11.64 -23.74 1.12
CA PRO A 278 10.32 -23.36 0.59
C PRO A 278 9.15 -24.08 1.29
N GLU A 279 9.36 -25.32 1.71
CA GLU A 279 8.41 -26.16 2.44
C GLU A 279 8.04 -25.67 3.84
N ASP A 280 8.84 -24.80 4.46
CA ASP A 280 8.63 -24.32 5.83
C ASP A 280 7.63 -23.14 5.92
N PHE A 281 7.21 -22.59 4.78
CA PHE A 281 6.35 -21.41 4.68
C PHE A 281 5.02 -21.66 3.92
N GLY A 282 4.68 -22.93 3.68
CA GLY A 282 3.47 -23.38 2.97
C GLY A 282 2.17 -23.36 3.78
#